data_AF-A0A7J4NZ80-F1
#
_entry.id   AF-A0A7J4NZ80-F1
#
_cell.length_a   1.000
_cell.length_b   1.000
_cell.length_c   1.000
_cell.angle_alpha   90.00
_cell.angle_beta   90.00
_cell.angle_gamma   90.00
#
_symmetry.space_group_name_H-M   'P 1'
#
loop_
_entity.id
_entity.type
_entity.pdbx_description
1 polymer ?
#
loop_
_entity_poly.entity_id
_entity_poly.type
_entity_poly.pdbx_seq_one_letter_code
_entity_poly.pdbx_strand_id
1 'polypeptide(L)' 'ALRALTQEGIQHGHMRLHARNLVVMAGATPEMMDEAVKQLIDSGQIRFPKAQEIVAKLKGQ' A
#
# COMPACT_ATOMS: atom_id res chain seq x y z
N ALA A 1 -9.42 19.83 24.08
CA ALA A 1 -8.66 19.40 22.90
C ALA A 1 -8.36 17.89 22.97
N LEU A 2 -9.33 17.02 22.66
CA LEU A 2 -9.17 15.56 22.84
C LEU A 2 -9.95 14.74 21.78
N ARG A 3 -10.02 15.23 20.53
CA ARG A 3 -10.72 14.53 19.43
C ARG A 3 -9.95 14.47 18.10
N ALA A 4 -8.73 14.97 18.05
CA ALA A 4 -7.93 14.99 16.82
C ALA A 4 -6.99 13.77 16.69
N LEU A 5 -6.45 13.26 17.79
CA LEU A 5 -5.42 12.19 17.77
C LEU A 5 -5.93 10.81 17.34
N THR A 6 -7.24 10.56 17.38
CA THR A 6 -7.82 9.24 17.06
C THR A 6 -8.21 9.09 15.60
N GLN A 7 -8.36 10.17 14.82
CA GLN A 7 -8.67 10.04 13.40
C GLN A 7 -7.40 9.84 12.57
N GLU A 8 -6.34 10.59 12.82
CA GLU A 8 -5.10 10.49 12.02
C GLU A 8 -4.40 9.14 12.17
N GLY A 9 -4.40 8.53 13.36
CA GLY A 9 -3.83 7.21 13.60
C GLY A 9 -4.64 6.07 12.99
N ILE A 10 -5.97 6.16 13.02
CA ILE A 10 -6.87 5.19 12.38
C ILE A 10 -6.76 5.31 10.85
N GLN A 11 -6.72 6.54 10.32
CA GLN A 11 -6.53 6.80 8.89
C GLN A 11 -5.20 6.24 8.36
N HIS A 12 -4.09 6.37 9.11
CA HIS A 12 -2.80 5.76 8.75
C HIS A 12 -2.86 4.22 8.74
N GLY A 13 -3.56 3.61 9.70
CA GLY A 13 -3.77 2.16 9.73
C GLY A 13 -4.59 1.65 8.54
N HIS A 14 -5.67 2.37 8.17
CA HIS A 14 -6.49 2.03 7.00
C HIS A 14 -5.71 2.18 5.69
N MET A 15 -4.86 3.19 5.54
CA MET A 15 -4.08 3.42 4.33
C MET A 15 -3.10 2.27 4.07
N ARG A 16 -2.44 1.75 5.11
CA ARG A 16 -1.53 0.60 4.97
C ARG A 16 -2.27 -0.69 4.64
N LEU A 17 -3.43 -0.93 5.25
CA LEU A 17 -4.27 -2.09 4.93
C LEU A 17 -4.84 -2.00 3.51
N HIS A 18 -5.29 -0.82 3.10
CA HIS A 18 -5.81 -0.59 1.75
C HIS A 18 -4.72 -0.79 0.69
N ALA A 19 -3.52 -0.23 0.92
CA ALA A 19 -2.36 -0.48 0.06
C ALA A 19 -2.01 -1.98 -0.01
N ARG A 20 -2.01 -2.69 1.13
CA ARG A 20 -1.79 -4.14 1.20
C ARG A 20 -2.82 -4.90 0.36
N ASN A 21 -4.10 -4.58 0.48
CA ASN A 21 -5.15 -5.22 -0.32
C ASN A 21 -4.94 -4.98 -1.82
N LEU A 22 -4.57 -3.76 -2.24
CA LEU A 22 -4.32 -3.46 -3.64
C LEU A 22 -3.14 -4.24 -4.21
N VAL A 23 -2.03 -4.35 -3.47
CA VAL A 23 -0.86 -5.11 -3.95
C VAL A 23 -1.11 -6.63 -3.93
N VAL A 24 -1.89 -7.13 -2.97
CA VAL A 24 -2.36 -8.54 -2.98
C VAL A 24 -3.19 -8.80 -4.23
N MET A 25 -4.15 -7.94 -4.55
CA MET A 25 -4.98 -8.05 -5.76
C MET A 25 -4.15 -7.93 -7.04
N ALA A 26 -3.05 -7.15 -7.01
CA ALA A 26 -2.11 -7.05 -8.11
C ALA A 26 -1.19 -8.29 -8.25
N GLY A 27 -1.29 -9.26 -7.33
CA GLY A 27 -0.56 -10.51 -7.34
C GLY A 27 0.86 -10.41 -6.79
N ALA A 28 1.09 -9.54 -5.80
CA ALA A 28 2.33 -9.53 -5.03
C ALA A 28 2.54 -10.86 -4.30
N THR A 29 3.73 -11.44 -4.38
CA THR A 29 4.12 -12.61 -3.57
C THR A 29 4.45 -12.16 -2.15
N PRO A 30 4.45 -13.07 -1.15
CA PRO A 30 4.80 -12.72 0.23
C PRO A 30 6.18 -12.06 0.36
N GLU A 31 7.13 -12.45 -0.49
CA GLU A 31 8.52 -11.96 -0.49
C GLU A 31 8.63 -10.49 -0.92
N MET A 32 7.79 -10.07 -1.88
CA MET A 32 7.77 -8.67 -2.37
C MET A 32 6.68 -7.82 -1.72
N MET A 33 5.89 -8.39 -0.80
CA MET A 33 4.69 -7.73 -0.28
C MET A 33 5.02 -6.44 0.47
N ASP A 34 5.98 -6.50 1.41
CA ASP A 34 6.31 -5.33 2.21
C ASP A 34 6.94 -4.21 1.38
N GLU A 35 7.76 -4.57 0.39
CA GLU A 35 8.36 -3.62 -0.57
C GLU A 35 7.29 -3.00 -1.50
N ALA A 36 6.39 -3.81 -2.05
CA ALA A 36 5.30 -3.33 -2.90
C ALA A 36 4.35 -2.39 -2.15
N VAL A 37 3.98 -2.73 -0.90
CA VAL A 37 3.16 -1.86 -0.04
C VAL A 37 3.87 -0.54 0.20
N LYS A 38 5.16 -0.60 0.56
CA LYS A 38 5.96 0.59 0.84
C LYS A 38 6.04 1.50 -0.38
N GLN A 39 6.40 0.98 -1.54
CA GLN A 39 6.46 1.76 -2.78
C GLN A 39 5.11 2.36 -3.17
N LEU A 40 4.00 1.66 -2.92
CA LEU A 40 2.67 2.17 -3.22
C LEU A 40 2.29 3.34 -2.29
N ILE A 41 2.60 3.25 -1.01
CA ILE A 41 2.40 4.33 -0.04
C ILE A 41 3.31 5.52 -0.36
N ASP A 42 4.59 5.27 -0.60
CA ASP A 42 5.59 6.30 -0.93
C ASP A 42 5.25 7.02 -2.24
N SER A 43 4.57 6.34 -3.18
CA SER A 43 4.09 6.98 -4.42
C SER A 43 2.98 8.01 -4.20
N GLY A 44 2.31 8.00 -3.04
CA GLY A 44 1.10 8.78 -2.77
C GLY A 44 -0.13 8.41 -3.63
N GLN A 45 0.02 7.48 -4.58
CA GLN A 45 -1.03 7.05 -5.51
C GLN A 45 -1.53 5.66 -5.16
N ILE A 46 -2.25 5.55 -4.04
CA ILE A 46 -2.82 4.28 -3.54
C ILE A 46 -4.03 3.90 -4.40
N ARG A 47 -3.77 3.37 -5.60
CA ARG A 47 -4.78 2.94 -6.59
C ARG A 47 -4.34 1.64 -7.26
N PHE A 48 -5.30 0.84 -7.69
CA PHE A 48 -5.04 -0.48 -8.29
C PHE A 48 -4.08 -0.45 -9.51
N PRO A 49 -4.21 0.47 -10.50
CA PRO A 49 -3.28 0.51 -11.63
C PRO A 49 -1.82 0.75 -11.20
N LYS A 50 -1.61 1.59 -10.17
CA LYS A 50 -0.27 1.86 -9.64
C LYS A 50 0.29 0.65 -8.90
N ALA A 51 -0.56 -0.05 -8.15
CA ALA A 51 -0.18 -1.31 -7.50
C ALA A 51 0.26 -2.38 -8.53
N GLN A 52 -0.46 -2.49 -9.65
CA GLN A 52 -0.06 -3.39 -10.75
C GLN A 52 1.29 -3.00 -11.36
N GLU A 53 1.52 -1.72 -11.61
CA GLU A 53 2.81 -1.22 -12.13
C GLU A 53 3.98 -1.58 -11.19
N ILE A 54 3.82 -1.37 -9.88
CA ILE A 54 4.83 -1.65 -8.86
C ILE A 54 5.11 -3.16 -8.78
N VAL A 55 4.07 -3.99 -8.70
CA VAL A 55 4.22 -5.45 -8.64
C VAL A 55 4.86 -5.99 -9.92
N ALA A 56 4.51 -5.45 -11.10
CA ALA A 56 5.13 -5.85 -12.36
C ALA A 56 6.62 -5.48 -12.39
N LYS A 57 7.00 -4.30 -11.89
CA LYS A 57 8.41 -3.90 -11.77
C LYS A 57 9.20 -4.81 -10.84
N LEU A 58 8.62 -5.18 -9.70
CA LEU A 58 9.26 -6.07 -8.72
C LEU A 58 9.37 -7.53 -9.21
N LYS A 59 8.45 -7.99 -10.07
CA LYS A 59 8.51 -9.33 -10.70
C LYS A 59 9.55 -9.45 -11.82
N GLY A 60 9.84 -8.33 -12.49
CA GLY A 60 10.77 -8.28 -13.62
C GLY A 60 12.21 -7.94 -13.23
N GLN A 61 12.48 -7.75 -11.94
CA GLN A 61 13.82 -7.66 -11.36
C GLN A 61 14.27 -9.04 -10.91
#